data_AF-A0A699RBN4-F1
#
_entry.id   AF-A0A699RBN4-F1
#
_cell.length_a   1.000
_cell.length_b   1.000
_cell.length_c   1.000
_cell.angle_alpha   90.00
_cell.angle_beta   90.00
_cell.angle_gamma   90.00
#
_symmetry.space_group_name_H-M   'P 1'
#
loop_
_entity.id
_entity.type
_entity.pdbx_description
1 polymer ?
#
loop_
_entity_poly.entity_id
_entity_poly.type
_entity_poly.pdbx_seq_one_letter_code
_entity_poly.pdbx_strand_id
1 'polypeptide(L)'
;QQEAEAIVHEVQSQLEKVAGLTAAEAREQLVESLKNEAQLQASSYIKDTVAQAKLTATKDAKKVVLETIQRTASEHAIENCVSVFNIESDDVKGKIIGREGRNIRALEAATGVEVIVDDTPEAIIISGFDPVRREIARLSLHLLVKDGRIHPARVEEIVAKTTKKIEEEIIEIGERTVIDLGIHGLHPELIRMVGRMRFRSSYGQNLLQHSREVANLCATMAAELGLNVKHARRAGLLHDIGKVSTEEPELPHAILGMEMAKKYKEHPDVVN
;
A
#
# COMPACT_ATOMS: atom_id res chain seq x y z
N GLN A 1 -7.37 77.97 -45.30
CA GLN A 1 -7.20 76.53 -45.00
C GLN A 1 -5.74 76.23 -44.67
N GLN A 2 -4.78 76.60 -45.53
CA GLN A 2 -3.34 76.48 -45.25
C GLN A 2 -2.84 77.31 -44.03
N GLU A 3 -3.34 78.53 -43.81
CA GLU A 3 -2.96 79.31 -42.61
C GLU A 3 -3.48 78.70 -41.30
N ALA A 4 -4.65 78.07 -41.32
CA ALA A 4 -5.20 77.41 -40.14
C ALA A 4 -4.39 76.15 -39.78
N GLU A 5 -3.95 75.40 -40.78
CA GLU A 5 -3.07 74.24 -40.60
C GLU A 5 -1.68 74.65 -40.07
N ALA A 6 -1.13 75.76 -40.57
CA ALA A 6 0.15 76.29 -40.09
C ALA A 6 0.08 76.72 -38.62
N ILE A 7 -0.99 77.43 -38.22
CA ILE A 7 -1.19 77.85 -36.82
C ILE A 7 -1.37 76.65 -35.90
N VAL A 8 -2.11 75.63 -36.34
CA VAL A 8 -2.27 74.38 -35.57
C VAL A 8 -0.94 73.66 -35.38
N HIS A 9 -0.11 73.61 -36.41
CA HIS A 9 1.21 72.96 -36.36
C HIS A 9 2.21 73.74 -35.48
N GLU A 10 2.14 75.06 -35.48
CA GLU A 10 2.95 75.93 -34.62
C GLU A 10 2.55 75.80 -33.14
N VAL A 11 1.24 75.76 -32.86
CA VAL A 11 0.70 75.52 -31.51
C VAL A 11 1.08 74.12 -31.02
N GLN A 12 1.03 73.09 -31.88
CA GLN A 12 1.51 71.74 -31.55
C GLN A 12 3.00 71.73 -31.23
N SER A 13 3.84 72.37 -32.04
CA SER A 13 5.30 72.42 -31.81
C SER A 13 5.67 73.17 -30.52
N GLN A 14 4.95 74.25 -30.19
CA GLN A 14 5.12 74.98 -28.94
C GLN A 14 4.71 74.13 -27.72
N LEU A 15 3.60 73.39 -27.82
CA LEU A 15 3.16 72.45 -26.80
C LEU A 15 4.15 71.29 -26.60
N GLU A 16 4.70 70.73 -27.68
CA GLU A 16 5.75 69.69 -27.64
C GLU A 16 7.03 70.19 -26.96
N LYS A 17 7.44 71.45 -27.23
CA LYS A 17 8.59 72.08 -26.56
C LYS A 17 8.36 72.29 -25.05
N VAL A 18 7.15 72.67 -24.64
CA VAL A 18 6.81 72.90 -23.23
C VAL A 18 6.66 71.57 -22.46
N ALA A 19 6.19 70.52 -23.12
CA ALA A 19 6.05 69.18 -22.55
C ALA A 19 7.37 68.37 -22.53
N GLY A 20 8.40 68.82 -23.25
CA GLY A 20 9.70 68.15 -23.34
C GLY A 20 9.68 66.79 -24.06
N LEU A 21 8.59 66.49 -24.77
CA LEU A 21 8.34 65.25 -25.50
C LEU A 21 7.62 65.59 -26.80
N THR A 22 8.01 64.94 -27.89
CA THR A 22 7.25 64.97 -29.14
C THR A 22 5.95 64.17 -29.00
N ALA A 23 4.93 64.47 -29.81
CA ALA A 23 3.67 63.70 -29.79
C ALA A 23 3.88 62.19 -30.04
N ALA A 24 4.93 61.83 -30.80
CA ALA A 24 5.31 60.43 -31.04
C ALA A 24 5.87 59.76 -29.78
N GLU A 25 6.79 60.41 -29.06
CA GLU A 25 7.40 59.89 -27.82
C GLU A 25 6.36 59.75 -26.70
N ALA A 26 5.45 60.73 -26.57
CA ALA A 26 4.36 60.66 -25.61
C ALA A 26 3.42 59.47 -25.89
N ARG A 27 3.15 59.19 -27.18
CA ARG A 27 2.34 58.04 -27.59
C ARG A 27 3.06 56.72 -27.30
N GLU A 28 4.36 56.65 -27.53
CA GLU A 28 5.15 55.44 -27.28
C GLU A 28 5.23 55.13 -25.78
N GLN A 29 5.50 56.13 -24.93
CA GLN A 29 5.45 55.98 -23.47
C GLN A 29 4.08 55.54 -22.97
N LEU A 30 3.00 56.07 -23.53
CA LEU A 30 1.64 55.69 -23.14
C LEU A 30 1.36 54.22 -23.51
N VAL A 31 1.80 53.78 -24.70
CA VAL A 31 1.68 52.39 -25.13
C VAL A 31 2.52 51.46 -24.25
N GLU A 32 3.74 51.87 -23.88
CA GLU A 32 4.61 51.07 -23.01
C GLU A 32 4.06 50.98 -21.59
N SER A 33 3.53 52.08 -21.04
CA SER A 33 2.86 52.09 -19.74
C SER A 33 1.64 51.16 -19.71
N LEU A 34 0.80 51.21 -20.75
CA LEU A 34 -0.35 50.30 -20.88
C LEU A 34 0.07 48.83 -21.01
N LYS A 35 1.16 48.54 -21.73
CA LYS A 35 1.70 47.17 -21.82
C LYS A 35 2.17 46.67 -20.45
N ASN A 36 2.92 47.50 -19.71
CA ASN A 36 3.41 47.15 -18.38
C ASN A 36 2.27 46.95 -17.38
N GLU A 37 1.24 47.80 -17.42
CA GLU A 37 0.05 47.65 -16.59
C GLU A 37 -0.72 46.36 -16.93
N ALA A 38 -0.95 46.10 -18.22
CA ALA A 38 -1.59 44.87 -18.67
C ALA A 38 -0.80 43.62 -18.24
N GLN A 39 0.53 43.67 -18.27
CA GLN A 39 1.39 42.56 -17.87
C GLN A 39 1.37 42.32 -16.35
N LEU A 40 1.31 43.39 -15.55
CA LEU A 40 1.13 43.31 -14.10
C LEU A 40 -0.24 42.71 -13.74
N GLN A 41 -1.32 43.19 -14.37
CA GLN A 41 -2.67 42.69 -14.16
C GLN A 41 -2.79 41.22 -14.57
N ALA A 42 -2.26 40.84 -15.74
CA ALA A 42 -2.22 39.45 -16.19
C ALA A 42 -1.45 38.55 -15.22
N SER A 43 -0.31 39.02 -14.69
CA SER A 43 0.48 38.27 -13.71
C SER A 43 -0.27 38.07 -12.40
N SER A 44 -1.00 39.07 -11.92
CA SER A 44 -1.86 38.94 -10.73
C SER A 44 -3.00 37.96 -10.99
N TYR A 45 -3.69 38.11 -12.12
CA TYR A 45 -4.80 37.22 -12.50
C TYR A 45 -4.36 35.75 -12.60
N ILE A 46 -3.19 35.48 -13.19
CA ILE A 46 -2.61 34.13 -13.25
C ILE A 46 -2.32 33.61 -11.83
N LYS A 47 -1.70 34.41 -10.97
CA LYS A 47 -1.41 34.01 -9.58
C LYS A 47 -2.69 33.67 -8.82
N ASP A 48 -3.71 34.50 -8.92
CA ASP A 48 -4.99 34.30 -8.25
C ASP A 48 -5.71 33.06 -8.78
N THR A 49 -5.70 32.86 -10.10
CA THR A 49 -6.27 31.67 -10.75
C THR A 49 -5.57 30.39 -10.29
N VAL A 50 -4.24 30.39 -10.22
CA VAL A 50 -3.47 29.24 -9.72
C VAL A 50 -3.74 29.00 -8.24
N ALA A 51 -3.86 30.04 -7.42
CA ALA A 51 -4.20 29.90 -6.01
C ALA A 51 -5.60 29.31 -5.81
N GLN A 52 -6.60 29.80 -6.56
CA GLN A 52 -7.96 29.26 -6.54
C GLN A 52 -8.03 27.81 -7.04
N ALA A 53 -7.29 27.49 -8.09
CA ALA A 53 -7.19 26.12 -8.60
C ALA A 53 -6.60 25.17 -7.54
N LYS A 54 -5.53 25.58 -6.82
CA LYS A 54 -4.95 24.79 -5.73
C LYS A 54 -5.91 24.60 -4.56
N LEU A 55 -6.65 25.63 -4.17
CA LEU A 55 -7.67 25.54 -3.11
C LEU A 55 -8.80 24.58 -3.49
N THR A 56 -9.30 24.70 -4.72
CA THR A 56 -10.35 23.84 -5.27
C THR A 56 -9.89 22.40 -5.35
N ALA A 57 -8.70 22.14 -5.92
CA ALA A 57 -8.11 20.81 -6.00
C ALA A 57 -7.92 20.17 -4.62
N THR A 58 -7.48 20.94 -3.63
CA THR A 58 -7.33 20.43 -2.25
C THR A 58 -8.68 20.04 -1.64
N LYS A 59 -9.72 20.82 -1.90
CA LYS A 59 -11.08 20.53 -1.43
C LYS A 59 -11.64 19.28 -2.09
N ASP A 60 -11.47 19.14 -3.40
CA ASP A 60 -11.96 18.00 -4.17
C ASP A 60 -11.20 16.72 -3.79
N ALA A 61 -9.88 16.78 -3.61
CA ALA A 61 -9.08 15.66 -3.14
C ALA A 61 -9.56 15.15 -1.76
N LYS A 62 -9.82 16.06 -0.82
CA LYS A 62 -10.38 15.70 0.49
C LYS A 62 -11.75 15.05 0.36
N LYS A 63 -12.59 15.56 -0.55
CA LYS A 63 -13.92 14.99 -0.81
C LYS A 63 -13.82 13.55 -1.31
N VAL A 64 -12.98 13.29 -2.31
CA VAL A 64 -12.76 11.94 -2.85
C VAL A 64 -12.29 10.97 -1.76
N VAL A 65 -11.32 11.39 -0.94
CA VAL A 65 -10.82 10.56 0.18
C VAL A 65 -11.93 10.26 1.20
N LEU A 66 -12.69 11.28 1.61
CA LEU A 66 -13.79 11.11 2.58
C LEU A 66 -14.88 10.18 2.06
N GLU A 67 -15.33 10.38 0.81
CA GLU A 67 -16.35 9.52 0.19
C GLU A 67 -15.86 8.09 0.05
N THR A 68 -14.57 7.90 -0.27
CA THR A 68 -13.95 6.58 -0.36
C THR A 68 -13.91 5.88 1.01
N ILE A 69 -13.51 6.58 2.07
CA ILE A 69 -13.49 6.03 3.44
C ILE A 69 -14.92 5.63 3.87
N GLN A 70 -15.91 6.51 3.65
CA GLN A 70 -17.29 6.25 4.03
C GLN A 70 -17.89 5.01 3.34
N ARG A 71 -17.52 4.76 2.08
CA ARG A 71 -17.98 3.57 1.33
C ARG A 71 -17.31 2.27 1.79
N THR A 72 -16.20 2.35 2.53
CA THR A 72 -15.34 1.20 2.86
C THR A 72 -15.29 0.88 4.35
N ALA A 73 -16.06 1.59 5.19
CA ALA A 73 -16.02 1.43 6.65
C ALA A 73 -16.37 -0.01 7.08
N SER A 74 -15.42 -0.69 7.72
CA SER A 74 -15.57 -1.98 8.38
C SER A 74 -15.03 -1.89 9.82
N GLU A 75 -15.58 -2.70 10.73
CA GLU A 75 -15.09 -2.84 12.10
C GLU A 75 -13.92 -3.83 12.14
N HIS A 76 -12.87 -3.53 12.91
CA HIS A 76 -11.66 -4.38 12.99
C HIS A 76 -11.40 -4.88 14.40
N ALA A 77 -11.10 -6.17 14.51
CA ALA A 77 -10.50 -6.78 15.70
C ALA A 77 -8.97 -6.75 15.55
N ILE A 78 -8.28 -6.35 16.62
CA ILE A 78 -6.81 -6.36 16.69
C ILE A 78 -6.34 -7.82 16.87
N GLU A 79 -5.55 -8.35 15.94
CA GLU A 79 -4.90 -9.65 16.07
C GLU A 79 -3.49 -9.48 16.65
N ASN A 80 -3.21 -10.12 17.80
CA ASN A 80 -1.92 -10.05 18.48
C ASN A 80 -0.84 -10.93 17.80
N CYS A 81 0.41 -10.44 17.77
CA CYS A 81 1.53 -11.03 17.03
C CYS A 81 2.15 -12.30 17.64
N VAL A 82 1.68 -12.76 18.81
CA VAL A 82 2.21 -13.95 19.49
C VAL A 82 1.20 -15.08 19.40
N SER A 83 1.64 -16.22 18.84
CA SER A 83 0.86 -17.44 18.82
C SER A 83 1.10 -18.19 20.13
N VAL A 84 0.26 -17.93 21.13
CA VAL A 84 0.25 -18.72 22.37
C VAL A 84 -0.53 -20.00 22.09
N PHE A 85 0.11 -21.15 22.33
CA PHE A 85 -0.57 -22.43 22.28
C PHE A 85 -0.99 -22.83 23.71
N ASN A 86 -2.29 -22.75 23.98
CA ASN A 86 -2.86 -23.13 25.27
C ASN A 86 -3.00 -24.65 25.35
N ILE A 87 -2.69 -25.20 26.51
CA ILE A 87 -2.63 -26.64 26.78
C ILE A 87 -3.60 -26.96 27.91
N GLU A 88 -4.32 -28.09 27.78
CA GLU A 88 -5.36 -28.49 28.74
C GLU A 88 -4.81 -28.99 30.09
N SER A 89 -3.54 -29.40 30.14
CA SER A 89 -2.87 -29.84 31.38
C SER A 89 -1.34 -29.95 31.22
N ASP A 90 -0.62 -29.90 32.35
CA ASP A 90 0.85 -30.08 32.37
C ASP A 90 1.30 -31.49 31.94
N ASP A 91 0.45 -32.52 32.05
CA ASP A 91 0.75 -33.87 31.52
C ASP A 91 0.91 -33.82 29.98
N VAL A 92 0.06 -33.05 29.32
CA VAL A 92 0.15 -32.83 27.87
C VAL A 92 1.39 -32.00 27.54
N LYS A 93 1.72 -30.97 28.34
CA LYS A 93 2.97 -30.20 28.20
C LYS A 93 4.19 -31.12 28.27
N GLY A 94 4.24 -32.03 29.24
CA GLY A 94 5.30 -33.04 29.38
C GLY A 94 5.43 -33.99 28.18
N LYS A 95 4.29 -34.43 27.61
CA LYS A 95 4.27 -35.28 26.39
C LYS A 95 4.75 -34.53 25.14
N ILE A 96 4.39 -33.25 25.02
CA ILE A 96 4.85 -32.38 23.92
C ILE A 96 6.36 -32.19 23.99
N ILE A 97 6.92 -31.93 25.18
CA ILE A 97 8.38 -31.80 25.38
C ILE A 97 9.09 -33.13 25.07
N GLY A 98 8.56 -34.23 25.63
CA GLY A 98 9.18 -35.54 25.55
C GLY A 98 10.43 -35.66 26.41
N ARG A 99 10.95 -36.89 26.55
CA ARG A 99 12.19 -37.13 27.31
C ARG A 99 13.35 -36.35 26.67
N GLU A 100 14.06 -35.56 27.49
CA GLU A 100 15.18 -34.71 27.06
C GLU A 100 14.83 -33.68 25.97
N GLY A 101 13.55 -33.31 25.84
CA GLY A 101 13.10 -32.36 24.82
C GLY A 101 13.07 -32.92 23.39
N ARG A 102 13.20 -34.25 23.21
CA ARG A 102 13.34 -34.87 21.88
C ARG A 102 12.18 -34.59 20.93
N ASN A 103 10.96 -34.43 21.47
CA ASN A 103 9.76 -34.23 20.65
C ASN A 103 9.70 -32.77 20.16
N ILE A 104 10.02 -31.81 21.04
CA ILE A 104 10.14 -30.39 20.66
C ILE A 104 11.26 -30.21 19.65
N ARG A 105 12.45 -30.79 19.87
CA ARG A 105 13.55 -30.69 18.91
C ARG A 105 13.17 -31.26 17.53
N ALA A 106 12.39 -32.34 17.48
CA ALA A 106 11.88 -32.87 16.22
C ALA A 106 10.91 -31.91 15.54
N LEU A 107 10.05 -31.22 16.31
CA LEU A 107 9.14 -30.19 15.79
C LEU A 107 9.93 -29.00 15.26
N GLU A 108 10.86 -28.45 16.05
CA GLU A 108 11.73 -27.33 15.68
C GLU A 108 12.54 -27.64 14.41
N ALA A 109 13.10 -28.85 14.31
CA ALA A 109 13.82 -29.30 13.13
C ALA A 109 12.90 -29.44 11.90
N ALA A 110 11.68 -29.93 12.08
CA ALA A 110 10.73 -30.15 10.99
C ALA A 110 10.07 -28.84 10.49
N THR A 111 9.82 -27.87 11.36
CA THR A 111 9.13 -26.62 11.01
C THR A 111 10.06 -25.42 10.88
N GLY A 112 11.28 -25.48 11.43
CA GLY A 112 12.23 -24.36 11.48
C GLY A 112 11.74 -23.20 12.35
N VAL A 113 11.04 -23.50 13.44
CA VAL A 113 10.60 -22.53 14.46
C VAL A 113 11.34 -22.81 15.77
N GLU A 114 11.30 -21.88 16.72
CA GLU A 114 11.81 -22.06 18.07
C GLU A 114 10.63 -22.19 19.05
N VAL A 115 10.67 -23.20 19.91
CA VAL A 115 9.60 -23.46 20.87
C VAL A 115 10.12 -23.12 22.26
N ILE A 116 9.59 -22.03 22.81
CA ILE A 116 10.00 -21.55 24.13
C ILE A 116 9.05 -22.17 25.16
N VAL A 117 9.64 -22.93 26.07
CA VAL A 117 8.96 -23.54 27.22
C VAL A 117 9.50 -22.88 28.47
N ASP A 118 8.66 -22.08 29.14
CA ASP A 118 8.97 -21.41 30.40
C ASP A 118 8.12 -21.99 31.56
N ASP A 119 8.27 -21.35 32.72
CA ASP A 119 7.51 -21.67 33.94
C ASP A 119 6.03 -21.26 33.85
N THR A 120 5.58 -20.70 32.72
CA THR A 120 4.16 -20.37 32.53
C THR A 120 3.35 -21.67 32.46
N PRO A 121 2.41 -21.89 33.38
CA PRO A 121 1.57 -23.09 33.37
C PRO A 121 0.69 -23.10 32.10
N GLU A 122 0.39 -24.29 31.60
CA GLU A 122 -0.61 -24.51 30.55
C GLU A 122 -0.36 -23.78 29.21
N ALA A 123 0.85 -23.27 28.96
CA ALA A 123 1.19 -22.59 27.71
C ALA A 123 2.54 -23.00 27.14
N ILE A 124 2.63 -23.01 25.80
CA ILE A 124 3.88 -23.06 25.03
C ILE A 124 3.89 -21.89 24.05
N ILE A 125 5.03 -21.21 23.95
CA ILE A 125 5.22 -20.08 23.06
C ILE A 125 5.94 -20.56 21.80
N ILE A 126 5.33 -20.31 20.63
CA ILE A 126 5.92 -20.62 19.33
C ILE A 126 6.53 -19.34 18.76
N SER A 127 7.86 -19.28 18.74
CA SER A 127 8.63 -18.18 18.19
C SER A 127 9.12 -18.52 16.78
N GLY A 128 9.06 -17.57 15.87
CA GLY A 128 9.51 -17.77 14.49
C GLY A 128 9.19 -16.59 13.59
N PHE A 129 10.14 -16.26 12.71
CA PHE A 129 10.02 -15.10 11.81
C PHE A 129 8.99 -15.32 10.70
N ASP A 130 8.92 -16.52 10.11
CA ASP A 130 7.91 -16.85 9.10
C ASP A 130 6.57 -17.19 9.77
N PRO A 131 5.51 -16.38 9.58
CA PRO A 131 4.20 -16.66 10.15
C PRO A 131 3.59 -17.98 9.66
N VAL A 132 3.89 -18.41 8.43
CA VAL A 132 3.37 -19.67 7.88
C VAL A 132 3.97 -20.86 8.63
N ARG A 133 5.27 -20.80 8.95
CA ARG A 133 5.94 -21.85 9.75
C ARG A 133 5.38 -21.92 11.17
N ARG A 134 5.10 -20.77 11.80
CA ARG A 134 4.46 -20.71 13.12
C ARG A 134 3.09 -21.36 13.11
N GLU A 135 2.30 -21.11 12.06
CA GLU A 135 0.97 -21.71 11.93
C GLU A 135 1.03 -23.22 11.69
N ILE A 136 1.96 -23.69 10.84
CA ILE A 136 2.21 -25.12 10.64
C ILE A 136 2.56 -25.80 11.97
N ALA A 137 3.46 -25.20 12.76
CA ALA A 137 3.84 -25.74 14.07
C ALA A 137 2.65 -25.78 15.04
N ARG A 138 1.86 -24.69 15.11
CA ARG A 138 0.68 -24.59 15.98
C ARG A 138 -0.38 -25.65 15.64
N LEU A 139 -0.70 -25.81 14.35
CA LEU A 139 -1.67 -26.81 13.89
C LEU A 139 -1.15 -28.24 14.06
N SER A 140 0.14 -28.46 13.80
CA SER A 140 0.77 -29.77 14.01
C SER A 140 0.70 -30.18 15.49
N LEU A 141 1.01 -29.27 16.41
CA LEU A 141 0.85 -29.50 17.86
C LEU A 141 -0.59 -29.82 18.22
N HIS A 142 -1.56 -29.07 17.70
CA HIS A 142 -2.97 -29.35 17.94
C HIS A 142 -3.38 -30.77 17.50
N LEU A 143 -2.94 -31.20 16.33
CA LEU A 143 -3.22 -32.53 15.80
C LEU A 143 -2.53 -33.64 16.62
N LEU A 144 -1.28 -33.43 17.03
CA LEU A 144 -0.51 -34.36 17.85
C LEU A 144 -1.12 -34.56 19.24
N VAL A 145 -1.58 -33.46 19.87
CA VAL A 145 -2.27 -33.51 21.17
C VAL A 145 -3.58 -34.27 21.04
N LYS A 146 -4.37 -34.00 20.00
CA LYS A 146 -5.63 -34.70 19.73
C LYS A 146 -5.45 -36.20 19.46
N ASP A 147 -4.36 -36.58 18.81
CA ASP A 147 -4.00 -37.99 18.54
C ASP A 147 -3.42 -38.69 19.79
N GLY A 148 -2.90 -37.94 20.76
CA GLY A 148 -2.35 -38.44 22.03
C GLY A 148 -1.01 -39.17 21.90
N ARG A 149 -0.48 -39.36 20.69
CA ARG A 149 0.78 -40.05 20.40
C ARG A 149 1.83 -39.06 19.90
N ILE A 150 2.78 -38.71 20.75
CA ILE A 150 3.83 -37.73 20.44
C ILE A 150 5.20 -38.39 20.51
N HIS A 151 5.79 -38.66 19.35
CA HIS A 151 7.16 -39.16 19.20
C HIS A 151 7.77 -38.62 17.89
N PRO A 152 9.11 -38.57 17.73
CA PRO A 152 9.76 -37.84 16.63
C PRO A 152 9.24 -38.19 15.23
N ALA A 153 9.17 -39.48 14.88
CA ALA A 153 8.67 -39.90 13.56
C ALA A 153 7.22 -39.45 13.27
N ARG A 154 6.37 -39.37 14.30
CA ARG A 154 4.98 -38.91 14.16
C ARG A 154 4.91 -37.40 14.02
N VAL A 155 5.77 -36.68 14.73
CA VAL A 155 5.91 -35.22 14.59
C VAL A 155 6.26 -34.87 13.15
N GLU A 156 7.29 -35.51 12.59
CA GLU A 156 7.72 -35.30 11.20
C GLU A 156 6.59 -35.59 10.20
N GLU A 157 5.88 -36.72 10.37
CA GLU A 157 4.75 -37.10 9.52
C GLU A 157 3.62 -36.06 9.56
N ILE A 158 3.21 -35.64 10.76
CA ILE A 158 2.11 -34.68 10.94
C ILE A 158 2.51 -33.31 10.42
N VAL A 159 3.75 -32.87 10.64
CA VAL A 159 4.26 -31.61 10.09
C VAL A 159 4.22 -31.66 8.57
N ALA A 160 4.74 -32.71 7.93
CA ALA A 160 4.73 -32.84 6.47
C ALA A 160 3.29 -32.80 5.90
N LYS A 161 2.36 -33.51 6.54
CA LYS A 161 0.94 -33.49 6.15
C LYS A 161 0.30 -32.12 6.33
N THR A 162 0.60 -31.44 7.43
CA THR A 162 0.05 -30.12 7.75
C THR A 162 0.60 -29.05 6.82
N THR A 163 1.90 -29.10 6.50
CA THR A 163 2.54 -28.23 5.51
C THR A 163 1.82 -28.32 4.17
N LYS A 164 1.60 -29.54 3.65
CA LYS A 164 0.90 -29.72 2.37
C LYS A 164 -0.51 -29.12 2.40
N LYS A 165 -1.25 -29.35 3.49
CA LYS A 165 -2.60 -28.80 3.66
C LYS A 165 -2.59 -27.26 3.67
N ILE A 166 -1.65 -26.65 4.39
CA ILE A 166 -1.52 -25.19 4.44
C ILE A 166 -1.11 -24.60 3.09
N GLU A 167 -0.27 -25.29 2.33
CA GLU A 167 0.08 -24.85 0.97
C GLU A 167 -1.12 -24.86 0.01
N GLU A 168 -1.95 -25.90 0.09
CA GLU A 168 -3.22 -25.98 -0.66
C GLU A 168 -4.16 -24.83 -0.25
N GLU A 169 -4.34 -24.62 1.07
CA GLU A 169 -5.17 -23.52 1.60
C GLU A 169 -4.67 -22.13 1.16
N ILE A 170 -3.35 -21.91 1.15
CA ILE A 170 -2.73 -20.66 0.66
C ILE A 170 -3.16 -20.40 -0.79
N ILE A 171 -3.07 -21.41 -1.66
CA ILE A 171 -3.42 -21.26 -3.07
C ILE A 171 -4.91 -20.95 -3.20
N GLU A 172 -5.78 -21.70 -2.52
CA GLU A 172 -7.24 -21.49 -2.55
C GLU A 172 -7.65 -20.09 -2.08
N ILE A 173 -7.03 -19.59 -1.00
CA ILE A 173 -7.28 -18.24 -0.49
C ILE A 173 -6.84 -17.17 -1.51
N GLY A 174 -5.67 -17.36 -2.11
CA GLY A 174 -5.16 -16.48 -3.16
C GLY A 174 -6.11 -16.41 -4.36
N GLU A 175 -6.52 -17.57 -4.87
CA GLU A 175 -7.45 -17.71 -6.00
C GLU A 175 -8.80 -17.05 -5.69
N ARG A 176 -9.38 -17.34 -4.52
CA ARG A 176 -10.63 -16.73 -4.10
C ARG A 176 -10.51 -15.21 -4.02
N THR A 177 -9.40 -14.70 -3.47
CA THR A 177 -9.19 -13.25 -3.32
C THR A 177 -9.15 -12.53 -4.66
N VAL A 178 -8.42 -13.08 -5.66
CA VAL A 178 -8.35 -12.45 -6.99
C VAL A 178 -9.69 -12.52 -7.71
N ILE A 179 -10.46 -13.60 -7.53
CA ILE A 179 -11.81 -13.74 -8.09
C ILE A 179 -12.76 -12.72 -7.46
N ASP A 180 -12.79 -12.61 -6.13
CA ASP A 180 -13.65 -11.66 -5.39
C ASP A 180 -13.38 -10.21 -5.81
N LEU A 181 -12.12 -9.87 -6.06
CA LEU A 181 -11.70 -8.53 -6.51
C LEU A 181 -11.86 -8.33 -8.03
N GLY A 182 -12.24 -9.37 -8.79
CA GLY A 182 -12.34 -9.31 -10.25
C GLY A 182 -10.99 -9.03 -10.94
N ILE A 183 -9.90 -9.52 -10.37
CA ILE A 183 -8.54 -9.42 -10.92
C ILE A 183 -8.28 -10.71 -11.72
N HIS A 184 -7.91 -10.55 -12.99
CA HIS A 184 -7.67 -11.67 -13.91
C HIS A 184 -6.25 -11.66 -14.45
N GLY A 185 -5.73 -12.85 -14.78
CA GLY A 185 -4.41 -13.01 -15.39
C GLY A 185 -3.25 -12.65 -14.46
N LEU A 186 -3.40 -12.85 -13.15
CA LEU A 186 -2.30 -12.76 -12.19
C LEU A 186 -1.43 -14.01 -12.30
N HIS A 187 -0.12 -13.86 -12.23
CA HIS A 187 0.79 -15.01 -12.28
C HIS A 187 0.53 -15.96 -11.08
N PRO A 188 0.55 -17.31 -11.26
CA PRO A 188 0.25 -18.26 -10.18
C PRO A 188 1.08 -18.06 -8.91
N GLU A 189 2.36 -17.68 -9.05
CA GLU A 189 3.20 -17.39 -7.88
C GLU A 189 2.74 -16.14 -7.13
N LEU A 190 2.28 -15.09 -7.83
CA LEU A 190 1.69 -13.92 -7.16
C LEU A 190 0.38 -14.28 -6.45
N ILE A 191 -0.43 -15.16 -7.05
CA ILE A 191 -1.66 -15.68 -6.41
C ILE A 191 -1.30 -16.41 -5.11
N ARG A 192 -0.31 -17.30 -5.15
CA ARG A 192 0.20 -18.01 -3.96
C ARG A 192 0.69 -17.02 -2.90
N MET A 193 1.42 -15.99 -3.28
CA MET A 193 1.91 -14.96 -2.34
C MET A 193 0.75 -14.16 -1.73
N VAL A 194 -0.26 -13.78 -2.50
CA VAL A 194 -1.49 -13.16 -1.97
C VAL A 194 -2.13 -14.04 -0.89
N GLY A 195 -2.21 -15.36 -1.14
CA GLY A 195 -2.67 -16.31 -0.13
C GLY A 195 -1.84 -16.30 1.17
N ARG A 196 -0.51 -16.22 1.05
CA ARG A 196 0.40 -16.16 2.22
C ARG A 196 0.16 -14.92 3.10
N MET A 197 -0.36 -13.82 2.54
CA MET A 197 -0.68 -12.62 3.30
C MET A 197 -1.69 -12.90 4.43
N ARG A 198 -2.52 -13.95 4.30
CA ARG A 198 -3.48 -14.34 5.35
C ARG A 198 -2.81 -14.67 6.68
N PHE A 199 -1.58 -15.15 6.67
CA PHE A 199 -0.86 -15.56 7.88
C PHE A 199 -0.04 -14.43 8.48
N ARG A 200 0.14 -13.31 7.76
CA ARG A 200 0.91 -12.16 8.23
C ARG A 200 -0.04 -11.09 8.77
N SER A 201 0.36 -10.47 9.87
CA SER A 201 -0.30 -9.28 10.41
C SER A 201 0.70 -8.12 10.49
N SER A 202 0.21 -6.90 10.30
CA SER A 202 0.99 -5.67 10.38
C SER A 202 0.19 -4.66 11.19
N TYR A 203 0.80 -4.06 12.22
CA TYR A 203 0.13 -3.10 13.10
C TYR A 203 -1.21 -3.60 13.69
N GLY A 204 -1.31 -4.91 13.97
CA GLY A 204 -2.51 -5.52 14.55
C GLY A 204 -3.63 -5.87 13.56
N GLN A 205 -3.43 -5.63 12.25
CA GLN A 205 -4.38 -6.02 11.20
C GLN A 205 -3.81 -7.14 10.33
N ASN A 206 -4.68 -8.04 9.89
CA ASN A 206 -4.34 -9.07 8.91
C ASN A 206 -3.93 -8.45 7.56
N LEU A 207 -2.80 -8.87 6.99
CA LEU A 207 -2.22 -8.26 5.79
C LEU A 207 -3.06 -8.49 4.54
N LEU A 208 -3.66 -9.68 4.38
CA LEU A 208 -4.53 -9.97 3.24
C LEU A 208 -5.76 -9.08 3.29
N GLN A 209 -6.38 -8.96 4.46
CA GLN A 209 -7.55 -8.12 4.66
C GLN A 209 -7.23 -6.65 4.37
N HIS A 210 -6.13 -6.13 4.92
CA HIS A 210 -5.61 -4.79 4.59
C HIS A 210 -5.42 -4.60 3.08
N SER A 211 -4.78 -5.54 2.40
CA SER A 211 -4.52 -5.43 0.96
C SER A 211 -5.81 -5.47 0.12
N ARG A 212 -6.84 -6.20 0.56
CA ARG A 212 -8.18 -6.19 -0.06
C ARG A 212 -8.87 -4.84 0.13
N GLU A 213 -8.77 -4.26 1.31
CA GLU A 213 -9.31 -2.93 1.60
C GLU A 213 -8.64 -1.87 0.73
N VAL A 214 -7.30 -1.85 0.72
CA VAL A 214 -6.53 -0.94 -0.15
C VAL A 214 -6.90 -1.12 -1.61
N ALA A 215 -7.05 -2.36 -2.10
CA ALA A 215 -7.52 -2.62 -3.47
C ALA A 215 -8.88 -1.97 -3.77
N ASN A 216 -9.84 -2.05 -2.84
CA ASN A 216 -11.16 -1.46 -2.98
C ASN A 216 -11.13 0.08 -2.89
N LEU A 217 -10.34 0.64 -1.97
CA LEU A 217 -10.12 2.08 -1.85
C LEU A 217 -9.50 2.62 -3.16
N CYS A 218 -8.43 2.00 -3.66
CA CYS A 218 -7.77 2.36 -4.90
C CYS A 218 -8.72 2.28 -6.10
N ALA A 219 -9.56 1.24 -6.17
CA ALA A 219 -10.56 1.10 -7.23
C ALA A 219 -11.58 2.24 -7.20
N THR A 220 -12.07 2.62 -6.02
CA THR A 220 -13.06 3.70 -5.84
C THR A 220 -12.46 5.05 -6.19
N MET A 221 -11.26 5.36 -5.68
CA MET A 221 -10.56 6.60 -6.00
C MET A 221 -10.25 6.70 -7.50
N ALA A 222 -9.80 5.62 -8.12
CA ALA A 222 -9.54 5.60 -9.56
C ALA A 222 -10.80 5.86 -10.38
N ALA A 223 -11.96 5.36 -9.94
CA ALA A 223 -13.24 5.62 -10.62
C ALA A 223 -13.62 7.10 -10.54
N GLU A 224 -13.52 7.72 -9.37
CA GLU A 224 -13.83 9.16 -9.17
C GLU A 224 -12.85 10.07 -9.93
N LEU A 225 -11.59 9.64 -10.10
CA LEU A 225 -10.55 10.39 -10.81
C LEU A 225 -10.50 10.10 -12.33
N GLY A 226 -11.34 9.21 -12.86
CA GLY A 226 -11.32 8.83 -14.27
C GLY A 226 -10.10 8.01 -14.70
N LEU A 227 -9.45 7.33 -13.76
CA LEU A 227 -8.29 6.46 -13.99
C LEU A 227 -8.71 5.00 -14.23
N ASN A 228 -7.73 4.15 -14.62
CA ASN A 228 -7.99 2.73 -14.83
C ASN A 228 -8.22 1.98 -13.51
N VAL A 229 -9.50 1.74 -13.19
CA VAL A 229 -9.95 1.02 -11.99
C VAL A 229 -9.32 -0.37 -11.85
N LYS A 230 -9.13 -1.10 -12.97
CA LYS A 230 -8.55 -2.46 -12.94
C LYS A 230 -7.09 -2.44 -12.52
N HIS A 231 -6.30 -1.50 -13.06
CA HIS A 231 -4.90 -1.33 -12.66
C HIS A 231 -4.79 -0.89 -11.21
N ALA A 232 -5.59 0.10 -10.79
CA ALA A 232 -5.57 0.61 -9.42
C ALA A 232 -5.93 -0.46 -8.39
N ARG A 233 -6.94 -1.29 -8.65
CA ARG A 233 -7.30 -2.41 -7.76
C ARG A 233 -6.17 -3.44 -7.64
N ARG A 234 -5.54 -3.77 -8.78
CA ARG A 234 -4.44 -4.71 -8.85
C ARG A 234 -3.20 -4.19 -8.11
N ALA A 235 -2.86 -2.91 -8.29
CA ALA A 235 -1.80 -2.24 -7.55
C ALA A 235 -2.08 -2.25 -6.05
N GLY A 236 -3.31 -1.92 -5.63
CA GLY A 236 -3.70 -1.96 -4.24
C GLY A 236 -3.60 -3.34 -3.59
N LEU A 237 -3.91 -4.42 -4.31
CA LEU A 237 -3.73 -5.78 -3.79
C LEU A 237 -2.24 -6.14 -3.62
N LEU A 238 -1.39 -5.71 -4.56
CA LEU A 238 0.03 -6.08 -4.60
C LEU A 238 0.97 -5.13 -3.83
N HIS A 239 0.47 -3.98 -3.35
CA HIS A 239 1.29 -2.91 -2.78
C HIS A 239 2.19 -3.36 -1.61
N ASP A 240 1.77 -4.39 -0.87
CA ASP A 240 2.52 -4.92 0.27
C ASP A 240 2.98 -6.37 0.06
N ILE A 241 2.96 -6.88 -1.18
CA ILE A 241 3.34 -8.28 -1.50
C ILE A 241 4.78 -8.62 -1.09
N GLY A 242 5.68 -7.63 -1.02
CA GLY A 242 7.05 -7.85 -0.53
C GLY A 242 7.11 -8.29 0.93
N LYS A 243 6.05 -8.07 1.73
CA LYS A 243 5.94 -8.57 3.10
C LYS A 243 5.70 -10.08 3.18
N VAL A 244 5.51 -10.83 2.10
CA VAL A 244 5.30 -12.29 2.22
C VAL A 244 6.43 -13.12 1.63
N SER A 245 7.56 -12.47 1.30
CA SER A 245 8.79 -13.13 0.89
C SER A 245 9.28 -14.12 1.94
N THR A 246 9.72 -15.28 1.47
CA THR A 246 10.34 -16.34 2.27
C THR A 246 11.81 -16.09 2.55
N GLU A 247 12.46 -15.29 1.70
CA GLU A 247 13.84 -14.87 1.87
C GLU A 247 13.83 -13.54 2.61
N GLU A 248 14.73 -13.37 3.60
CA GLU A 248 15.02 -12.08 4.24
C GLU A 248 15.97 -11.30 3.32
N PRO A 249 15.46 -10.34 2.52
CA PRO A 249 16.32 -9.54 1.70
C PRO A 249 16.80 -8.35 2.53
N GLU A 250 18.02 -7.88 2.29
CA GLU A 250 18.48 -6.60 2.84
C GLU A 250 17.66 -5.41 2.32
N LEU A 251 16.86 -5.64 1.26
CA LEU A 251 16.06 -4.62 0.60
C LEU A 251 14.76 -4.31 1.37
N PRO A 252 14.33 -3.04 1.36
CA PRO A 252 13.00 -2.66 1.82
C PRO A 252 11.90 -3.46 1.10
N HIS A 253 10.87 -3.87 1.84
CA HIS A 253 9.75 -4.68 1.31
C HIS A 253 9.04 -4.03 0.10
N ALA A 254 9.00 -2.69 0.02
CA ALA A 254 8.45 -1.98 -1.13
C ALA A 254 9.25 -2.27 -2.41
N ILE A 255 10.59 -2.22 -2.33
CA ILE A 255 11.50 -2.52 -3.45
C ILE A 255 11.38 -4.00 -3.83
N LEU A 256 11.29 -4.88 -2.84
CA LEU A 256 11.11 -6.30 -3.10
C LEU A 256 9.78 -6.58 -3.82
N GLY A 257 8.69 -5.96 -3.38
CA GLY A 257 7.38 -6.07 -4.04
C GLY A 257 7.43 -5.56 -5.49
N MET A 258 8.11 -4.44 -5.73
CA MET A 258 8.38 -3.91 -7.07
C MET A 258 9.12 -4.93 -7.94
N GLU A 259 10.23 -5.48 -7.47
CA GLU A 259 11.05 -6.45 -8.21
C GLU A 259 10.27 -7.73 -8.52
N MET A 260 9.46 -8.20 -7.58
CA MET A 260 8.58 -9.36 -7.78
C MET A 260 7.51 -9.09 -8.84
N ALA A 261 6.84 -7.94 -8.78
CA ALA A 261 5.86 -7.55 -9.78
C ALA A 261 6.50 -7.46 -11.17
N LYS A 262 7.70 -6.86 -11.28
CA LYS A 262 8.48 -6.81 -12.54
C LYS A 262 8.86 -8.21 -13.03
N LYS A 263 9.35 -9.07 -12.14
CA LYS A 263 9.74 -10.46 -12.45
C LYS A 263 8.58 -11.24 -13.08
N TYR A 264 7.36 -11.04 -12.60
CA TYR A 264 6.14 -11.66 -13.13
C TYR A 264 5.42 -10.83 -14.19
N LYS A 265 6.09 -9.81 -14.76
CA LYS A 265 5.66 -9.01 -15.91
C LYS A 265 4.36 -8.24 -15.68
N GLU A 266 4.13 -7.78 -14.45
CA GLU A 266 3.04 -6.85 -14.17
C GLU A 266 3.24 -5.50 -14.88
N HIS A 267 2.13 -4.82 -15.13
CA HIS A 267 2.14 -3.53 -15.84
C HIS A 267 2.90 -2.46 -15.02
N PRO A 268 3.61 -1.50 -15.64
CA PRO A 268 4.34 -0.45 -14.92
C PRO A 268 3.50 0.32 -13.88
N ASP A 269 2.23 0.62 -14.20
CA ASP A 269 1.30 1.28 -13.26
C ASP A 269 0.93 0.43 -12.02
N VAL A 270 1.20 -0.88 -12.05
CA VAL A 270 0.89 -1.84 -10.95
C VAL A 270 2.13 -2.13 -10.12
N VAL A 271 3.31 -1.93 -10.71
CA VAL A 271 4.60 -2.11 -10.07
C VAL A 271 4.87 -0.94 -9.12
N ASN A 272 5.04 -1.25 -7.83
CA ASN A 272 5.35 -0.29 -6.75
C ASN A 272 6.55 0.61 -7.03
#